data_AF-A0A3T1AMH1-F1
#
_entry.id   AF-A0A3T1AMH1-F1
#
_cell.length_a   1.000
_cell.length_b   1.000
_cell.length_c   1.000
_cell.angle_alpha   90.00
_cell.angle_beta   90.00
_cell.angle_gamma   90.00
#
_symmetry.space_group_name_H-M   'P 1'
#
loop_
_entity.id
_entity.type
_entity.pdbx_description
1 polymer ?
#
loop_
_entity_poly.entity_id
_entity_poly.type
_entity_poly.pdbx_seq_one_letter_code
_entity_poly.pdbx_strand_id
1 'polypeptide(L)'
;MVASGEGPRVVLLAANSHLQRVPLRLGEVEVPVLGSHLAEALGDDFVSIAVTAQGGRTPTRRPAPDEPGGVAIVEVELAAPAEGSVEALAAGHPGPVLADLRPLRGTGEGPRRLRVLDSWTEVPVADGFDLVVTLPEIG
;
A
#
# COMPACT_ATOMS: atom_id res chain seq x y z
N MET A 1 21.26 1.23 20.07
CA MET A 1 22.42 1.01 19.19
C MET A 1 22.18 1.84 17.95
N VAL A 2 22.93 2.91 17.74
CA VAL A 2 22.79 3.78 16.56
C VAL A 2 23.54 3.08 15.43
N ALA A 3 22.84 2.65 14.39
CA ALA A 3 23.51 2.19 13.19
C ALA A 3 24.15 3.40 12.51
N SER A 4 25.48 3.49 12.58
CA SER A 4 26.27 4.42 11.76
C SER A 4 26.25 3.89 10.32
N GLY A 5 25.23 4.29 9.55
CA GLY A 5 25.07 3.84 8.16
C GLY A 5 26.04 4.57 7.23
N GLU A 6 27.23 4.03 7.04
CA GLU A 6 28.17 4.47 6.01
C GLU A 6 27.84 3.79 4.68
N GLY A 7 26.98 4.42 3.88
CA GLY A 7 26.57 3.98 2.56
C GLY A 7 25.55 4.93 1.92
N PRO A 8 25.41 4.95 0.57
CA PRO A 8 24.41 5.79 -0.09
C PRO A 8 23.00 5.36 0.31
N ARG A 9 22.15 6.33 0.64
CA ARG A 9 20.71 6.11 0.89
C ARG A 9 19.94 6.28 -0.42
N VAL A 10 19.07 5.33 -0.73
CA VAL A 10 18.26 5.33 -1.95
C VAL A 10 16.78 5.45 -1.58
N VAL A 11 16.04 6.28 -2.31
CA VAL A 11 14.58 6.38 -2.20
C VAL A 11 13.98 5.83 -3.48
N LEU A 12 13.08 4.86 -3.35
CA LEU A 12 12.36 4.23 -4.46
C LEU A 12 10.89 4.69 -4.43
N LEU A 13 10.40 5.15 -5.58
CA LEU A 13 9.00 5.53 -5.77
C LEU A 13 8.35 4.54 -6.75
N ALA A 14 7.37 3.78 -6.26
CA ALA A 14 6.59 2.84 -7.05
C ALA A 14 5.23 2.64 -6.38
N ALA A 15 4.30 1.97 -7.06
CA ALA A 15 3.01 1.63 -6.45
C ALA A 15 3.21 0.72 -5.24
N ASN A 16 2.31 0.82 -4.25
CA ASN A 16 2.36 0.03 -3.01
C ASN A 16 2.56 -1.48 -3.27
N SER A 17 1.90 -2.03 -4.30
CA SER A 17 2.02 -3.44 -4.69
C SER A 17 3.43 -3.86 -5.13
N HIS A 18 4.28 -2.92 -5.54
CA HIS A 18 5.68 -3.20 -5.87
C HIS A 18 6.61 -3.08 -4.65
N LEU A 19 6.24 -2.30 -3.65
CA LEU A 19 7.11 -1.99 -2.49
C LEU A 19 6.76 -2.79 -1.23
N GLN A 20 5.65 -3.52 -1.21
CA GLN A 20 5.32 -4.41 -0.11
C GLN A 20 6.43 -5.45 0.15
N ARG A 21 6.70 -5.71 1.42
CA ARG A 21 7.72 -6.65 1.91
C ARG A 21 7.33 -8.12 1.75
N VAL A 22 6.06 -8.40 1.46
CA VAL A 22 5.51 -9.75 1.22
C VAL A 22 5.11 -9.91 -0.24
N PRO A 23 5.05 -11.14 -0.78
CA PRO A 23 4.56 -11.37 -2.14
C PRO A 23 3.17 -10.79 -2.39
N LEU A 24 2.91 -10.34 -3.62
CA LEU A 24 1.57 -9.95 -4.06
C LEU A 24 0.74 -11.22 -4.28
N ARG A 25 -0.47 -11.26 -3.74
CA ARG A 25 -1.39 -12.39 -3.93
C ARG A 25 -2.39 -12.10 -5.05
N LEU A 26 -2.37 -12.93 -6.09
CA LEU A 26 -3.27 -12.91 -7.24
C LEU A 26 -4.11 -14.19 -7.23
N GLY A 27 -5.23 -14.16 -6.51
CA GLY A 27 -6.02 -15.36 -6.26
C GLY A 27 -5.26 -16.35 -5.37
N GLU A 28 -4.98 -17.53 -5.91
CA GLU A 28 -4.19 -18.58 -5.21
C GLU A 28 -2.68 -18.49 -5.51
N VAL A 29 -2.28 -17.57 -6.39
CA VAL A 29 -0.88 -17.42 -6.81
C VAL A 29 -0.22 -16.31 -6.00
N GLU A 30 0.97 -16.58 -5.48
CA GLU A 30 1.86 -15.57 -4.90
C GLU A 30 2.94 -15.18 -5.89
N VAL A 31 3.12 -13.88 -6.07
CA VAL A 31 4.10 -13.31 -6.99
C VAL A 31 5.08 -12.46 -6.19
N PRO A 32 6.36 -12.85 -6.10
CA PRO A 32 7.40 -12.00 -5.54
C PRO A 32 7.44 -10.65 -6.26
N VAL A 33 7.63 -9.59 -5.50
CA VAL A 33 7.71 -8.22 -6.00
C VAL A 33 9.02 -7.59 -5.57
N LEU A 34 9.33 -6.42 -6.12
CA LEU A 34 10.57 -5.69 -5.80
C LEU A 34 10.76 -5.57 -4.27
N GLY A 35 9.72 -5.17 -3.54
CA GLY A 35 9.76 -5.01 -2.10
C GLY A 35 10.01 -6.31 -1.33
N SER A 36 9.49 -7.46 -1.77
CA SER A 36 9.75 -8.74 -1.10
C SER A 36 11.20 -9.19 -1.31
N HIS A 37 11.77 -8.97 -2.49
CA HIS A 37 13.19 -9.22 -2.73
C HIS A 37 14.09 -8.29 -1.92
N LEU A 38 13.73 -7.00 -1.80
CA LEU A 38 14.47 -6.04 -0.98
C LEU A 38 14.38 -6.39 0.51
N ALA A 39 13.21 -6.81 0.99
CA ALA A 39 13.04 -7.25 2.37
C ALA A 39 13.89 -8.49 2.68
N GLU A 40 13.97 -9.45 1.76
CA GLU A 40 14.84 -10.63 1.88
C GLU A 40 16.33 -10.24 1.89
N ALA A 41 16.75 -9.35 0.99
CA ALA A 41 18.15 -9.00 0.81
C ALA A 41 18.70 -8.02 1.87
N LEU A 42 17.88 -7.08 2.34
CA LEU A 42 18.29 -5.95 3.18
C LEU A 42 17.71 -6.00 4.60
N GLY A 43 16.67 -6.80 4.86
CA GLY A 43 16.07 -6.92 6.19
C GLY A 43 15.62 -5.56 6.76
N ASP A 44 16.24 -5.17 7.87
CA ASP A 44 15.95 -3.92 8.59
C ASP A 44 16.52 -2.66 7.92
N ASP A 45 17.44 -2.81 6.96
CA ASP A 45 17.97 -1.70 6.17
C ASP A 45 17.04 -1.28 5.02
N PHE A 46 16.00 -2.07 4.76
CA PHE A 46 14.89 -1.70 3.88
C PHE A 46 13.70 -1.23 4.71
N VAL A 47 13.17 -0.04 4.39
CA VAL A 47 11.95 0.50 5.00
C VAL A 47 10.90 0.68 3.91
N SER A 48 9.76 -0.01 4.06
CA SER A 48 8.64 0.08 3.14
C SER A 48 7.54 0.99 3.69
N ILE A 49 7.13 1.98 2.89
CA ILE A 49 6.12 2.98 3.26
C ILE A 49 4.98 2.91 2.24
N ALA A 50 3.77 2.56 2.67
CA ALA A 50 2.59 2.68 1.83
C ALA A 50 2.03 4.10 1.88
N VAL A 51 1.44 4.56 0.77
CA VAL A 51 0.66 5.79 0.73
C VAL A 51 -0.76 5.48 0.25
N THR A 52 -1.75 6.02 0.95
CA THR A 52 -3.18 5.85 0.64
C THR A 52 -3.97 7.09 1.06
N ALA A 53 -5.29 7.09 0.88
CA ALA A 53 -6.16 8.21 1.23
C ALA A 53 -7.54 7.76 1.71
N GLN A 54 -8.19 8.62 2.50
CA GLN A 54 -9.54 8.36 3.01
C GLN A 54 -10.61 8.58 1.91
N GLY A 55 -10.43 9.58 1.04
CA GLY A 55 -11.37 9.93 -0.02
C GLY A 55 -10.73 10.68 -1.19
N GLY A 56 -11.54 11.37 -1.99
CA GLY A 56 -11.13 12.10 -3.18
C GLY A 56 -11.34 11.32 -4.47
N ARG A 57 -10.83 11.85 -5.58
CA ARG A 57 -11.01 11.27 -6.92
C ARG A 57 -9.75 10.56 -7.39
N THR A 58 -9.92 9.46 -8.10
CA THR A 58 -8.80 8.72 -8.66
C THR A 58 -9.11 8.17 -10.05
N PRO A 59 -8.14 8.13 -10.97
CA PRO A 59 -8.28 7.37 -12.19
C PRO A 59 -8.25 5.87 -11.88
N THR A 60 -9.16 5.13 -12.51
CA THR A 60 -9.23 3.68 -12.45
C THR A 60 -9.49 3.11 -13.85
N ARG A 61 -9.43 1.78 -13.96
CA ARG A 61 -9.58 1.04 -15.21
C ARG A 61 -10.90 0.29 -15.21
N ARG A 62 -11.57 0.27 -16.36
CA ARG A 62 -12.79 -0.52 -16.61
C ARG A 62 -12.66 -1.29 -17.91
N PRO A 63 -13.21 -2.52 -18.01
CA PRO A 63 -13.35 -3.19 -19.29
C PRO A 63 -14.15 -2.32 -20.26
N ALA A 64 -13.61 -2.12 -21.45
CA ALA A 64 -14.24 -1.38 -22.53
C ALA A 64 -13.89 -2.07 -23.86
N PRO A 65 -14.62 -3.13 -24.27
CA PRO A 65 -14.25 -3.97 -25.39
C PRO A 65 -14.12 -3.23 -26.73
N ASP A 66 -14.84 -2.11 -26.87
CA ASP A 66 -14.86 -1.30 -28.09
C ASP A 66 -13.73 -0.25 -28.15
N GLU A 67 -12.98 -0.06 -27.07
CA GLU A 67 -11.84 0.86 -27.00
C GLU A 67 -10.52 0.19 -27.42
N PRO A 68 -9.57 0.92 -28.01
CA PRO A 68 -8.22 0.41 -28.26
C PRO A 68 -7.58 -0.15 -26.97
N GLY A 69 -7.29 -1.46 -26.97
CA GLY A 69 -6.72 -2.14 -25.81
C GLY A 69 -7.75 -2.70 -24.81
N GLY A 70 -9.05 -2.58 -25.08
CA GLY A 70 -10.12 -3.23 -24.31
C GLY A 70 -10.36 -2.63 -22.92
N VAL A 71 -9.80 -1.45 -22.63
CA VAL A 71 -9.83 -0.81 -21.31
C VAL A 71 -10.05 0.68 -21.44
N ALA A 72 -11.00 1.22 -20.68
CA ALA A 72 -11.17 2.65 -20.48
C ALA A 72 -10.53 3.10 -19.16
N ILE A 73 -9.92 4.28 -19.16
CA ILE A 73 -9.51 4.98 -17.94
C ILE A 73 -10.62 5.95 -17.58
N VAL A 74 -11.16 5.82 -16.38
CA VAL A 74 -12.25 6.67 -15.88
C VAL A 74 -11.87 7.25 -14.53
N GLU A 75 -12.30 8.48 -14.26
CA GLU A 75 -12.21 9.02 -12.91
C GLU A 75 -13.41 8.60 -12.07
N VAL A 76 -13.15 8.18 -10.84
CA VAL A 76 -14.19 7.81 -9.88
C VAL A 76 -13.94 8.46 -8.53
N GLU A 77 -15.04 8.70 -7.81
CA GLU A 77 -14.99 9.05 -6.40
C GLU A 77 -14.61 7.81 -5.59
N LEU A 78 -13.70 7.97 -4.64
CA LEU A 78 -13.35 6.90 -3.72
C LEU A 78 -14.51 6.62 -2.76
N ALA A 79 -14.86 5.35 -2.62
CA ALA A 79 -15.74 4.91 -1.54
C ALA A 79 -15.07 5.19 -0.18
N ALA A 80 -15.88 5.41 0.85
CA ALA A 80 -15.39 5.59 2.21
C ALA A 80 -14.47 4.43 2.65
N PRO A 81 -13.53 4.67 3.59
CA PRO A 81 -12.66 3.62 4.10
C PRO A 81 -13.42 2.37 4.54
N ALA A 82 -13.03 1.20 4.04
CA ALA A 82 -13.69 -0.06 4.35
C ALA A 82 -13.28 -0.56 5.74
N GLU A 83 -14.17 -1.28 6.43
CA GLU A 83 -13.82 -1.97 7.67
C GLU A 83 -12.63 -2.93 7.46
N GLY A 84 -11.71 -2.95 8.42
CA GLY A 84 -10.48 -3.76 8.36
C GLY A 84 -9.43 -3.26 7.35
N SER A 85 -9.69 -2.16 6.66
CA SER A 85 -8.70 -1.48 5.82
C SER A 85 -7.79 -0.57 6.64
N VAL A 86 -6.58 -0.30 6.15
CA VAL A 86 -5.66 0.62 6.84
C VAL A 86 -6.17 2.05 6.80
N GLU A 87 -6.94 2.43 5.77
CA GLU A 87 -7.55 3.76 5.67
C GLU A 87 -8.53 4.03 6.81
N ALA A 88 -9.21 2.98 7.32
CA ALA A 88 -10.18 3.10 8.41
C ALA A 88 -9.54 3.54 9.73
N LEU A 89 -8.23 3.30 9.93
CA LEU A 89 -7.50 3.77 11.11
C LEU A 89 -7.40 5.30 11.18
N ALA A 90 -7.51 5.97 10.04
CA ALA A 90 -7.43 7.42 9.92
C ALA A 90 -8.78 8.07 9.57
N ALA A 91 -9.87 7.29 9.50
CA ALA A 91 -11.16 7.78 9.03
C ALA A 91 -11.66 8.98 9.85
N GLY A 92 -11.97 10.07 9.16
CA GLY A 92 -12.41 11.34 9.75
C GLY A 92 -11.28 12.22 10.28
N HIS A 93 -10.01 11.79 10.19
CA HIS A 93 -8.88 12.63 10.57
C HIS A 93 -8.66 13.72 9.51
N PRO A 94 -8.58 15.01 9.88
CA PRO A 94 -8.60 16.12 8.92
C PRO A 94 -7.28 16.32 8.17
N GLY A 95 -6.20 15.67 8.59
CA GLY A 95 -4.87 15.80 7.99
C GLY A 95 -4.19 14.46 7.76
N PRO A 96 -2.98 14.46 7.16
CA PRO A 96 -2.21 13.25 6.94
C PRO A 96 -1.94 12.51 8.26
N VAL A 97 -2.12 11.19 8.25
CA VAL A 97 -1.82 10.29 9.38
C VAL A 97 -0.67 9.39 8.99
N LEU A 98 0.37 9.35 9.83
CA LEU A 98 1.47 8.38 9.72
C LEU A 98 1.28 7.31 10.81
N ALA A 99 1.10 6.06 10.40
CA ALA A 99 1.02 4.91 11.29
C ALA A 99 2.28 4.05 11.19
N ASP A 100 2.84 3.67 12.34
CA ASP A 100 3.91 2.67 12.45
C ASP A 100 3.29 1.29 12.66
N LEU A 101 3.48 0.39 11.69
CA LEU A 101 2.91 -0.96 11.70
C LEU A 101 3.88 -2.03 12.19
N ARG A 102 5.16 -1.69 12.35
CA ARG A 102 6.19 -2.64 12.79
C ARG A 102 5.84 -3.36 14.10
N PRO A 103 5.20 -2.74 15.10
CA PRO A 103 4.77 -3.44 16.32
C PRO A 103 3.75 -4.57 16.09
N LEU A 104 3.01 -4.54 14.98
CA LEU A 104 1.97 -5.53 14.64
C LEU A 104 2.49 -6.64 13.70
N ARG A 105 3.72 -6.51 13.18
CA ARG A 105 4.31 -7.48 12.24
C ARG A 105 4.38 -8.88 12.86
N GLY A 106 3.90 -9.88 12.13
CA GLY A 106 3.90 -11.29 12.54
C GLY A 106 2.88 -11.66 13.64
N THR A 107 2.14 -10.69 14.19
CA THR A 107 1.15 -10.95 15.25
C THR A 107 -0.15 -11.55 14.70
N GLY A 108 -0.43 -11.34 13.40
CA GLY A 108 -1.73 -11.63 12.81
C GLY A 108 -2.81 -10.62 13.19
N GLU A 109 -2.48 -9.57 13.93
CA GLU A 109 -3.38 -8.46 14.22
C GLU A 109 -3.19 -7.30 13.22
N GLY A 110 -4.16 -6.39 13.17
CA GLY A 110 -4.11 -5.19 12.34
C GLY A 110 -4.85 -5.30 11.00
N PRO A 111 -4.73 -4.26 10.15
CA PRO A 111 -5.48 -4.17 8.92
C PRO A 111 -5.13 -5.30 7.94
N ARG A 112 -6.16 -5.79 7.25
CA ARG A 112 -6.05 -6.87 6.25
C ARG A 112 -6.24 -6.38 4.83
N ARG A 113 -6.54 -5.09 4.66
CA ARG A 113 -6.82 -4.48 3.36
C ARG A 113 -6.07 -3.16 3.21
N LEU A 114 -5.61 -2.93 1.99
CA LEU A 114 -5.04 -1.66 1.55
C LEU A 114 -5.70 -1.26 0.24
N ARG A 115 -6.00 0.02 0.06
CA ARG A 115 -6.60 0.50 -1.18
C ARG A 115 -5.66 0.30 -2.37
N VAL A 116 -6.24 -0.13 -3.48
CA VAL A 116 -5.60 -0.17 -4.80
C VAL A 116 -6.56 0.43 -5.82
N LEU A 117 -6.15 1.55 -6.41
CA LEU A 117 -7.03 2.40 -7.22
C LEU A 117 -8.30 2.76 -6.44
N ASP A 118 -9.46 2.33 -6.94
CA ASP A 118 -10.79 2.56 -6.37
C ASP A 118 -11.35 1.35 -5.59
N SER A 119 -10.51 0.35 -5.32
CA SER A 119 -10.87 -0.90 -4.64
C SER A 119 -9.85 -1.24 -3.54
N TRP A 120 -9.86 -2.47 -3.03
CA TRP A 120 -8.90 -2.93 -2.03
C TRP A 120 -8.24 -4.24 -2.46
N THR A 121 -6.98 -4.40 -2.07
CA THR A 121 -6.28 -5.68 -2.09
C THR A 121 -6.24 -6.26 -0.69
N GLU A 122 -6.36 -7.59 -0.59
CA GLU A 122 -6.18 -8.34 0.64
C GLU A 122 -4.68 -8.56 0.88
N VAL A 123 -4.16 -7.98 1.96
CA VAL A 123 -2.76 -8.11 2.37
C VAL A 123 -2.68 -7.94 3.88
N PRO A 124 -1.92 -8.77 4.62
CA PRO A 124 -1.59 -8.46 6.01
C PRO A 124 -0.75 -7.18 6.04
N VAL A 125 -1.37 -6.03 6.27
CA VAL A 125 -0.75 -4.73 5.98
C VAL A 125 0.50 -4.51 6.84
N ALA A 126 0.49 -4.98 8.09
CA ALA A 126 1.64 -4.91 8.98
C ALA A 126 2.81 -5.81 8.56
N ASP A 127 2.53 -6.90 7.84
CA ASP A 127 3.58 -7.73 7.25
C ASP A 127 4.05 -7.13 5.90
N GLY A 128 3.16 -6.47 5.17
CA GLY A 128 3.47 -5.83 3.89
C GLY A 128 4.26 -4.53 4.00
N PHE A 129 4.06 -3.73 5.05
CA PHE A 129 4.63 -2.39 5.14
C PHE A 129 5.15 -2.09 6.55
N ASP A 130 6.15 -1.23 6.65
CA ASP A 130 6.67 -0.76 7.95
C ASP A 130 5.85 0.44 8.42
N LEU A 131 5.57 1.36 7.51
CA LEU A 131 4.82 2.58 7.77
C LEU A 131 3.70 2.74 6.74
N VAL A 132 2.63 3.43 7.12
CA VAL A 132 1.57 3.85 6.20
C VAL A 132 1.26 5.32 6.40
N VAL A 133 1.20 6.05 5.29
CA VAL A 133 0.71 7.43 5.24
C VAL A 133 -0.69 7.43 4.64
N THR A 134 -1.68 7.88 5.42
CA THR A 134 -3.05 8.07 4.94
C THR A 134 -3.35 9.56 4.81
N LEU A 135 -3.59 10.01 3.58
CA LEU A 135 -4.00 11.38 3.27
C LEU A 135 -5.51 11.56 3.51
N PRO A 136 -5.98 12.78 3.83
CA PRO A 136 -7.42 13.04 3.94
C PRO A 136 -8.13 12.81 2.59
N GLU A 137 -7.60 13.36 1.51
CA GLU A 137 -8.14 13.19 0.15
C GLU A 137 -7.01 13.06 -0.88
N ILE A 138 -7.31 12.37 -1.98
CA ILE A 138 -6.55 12.46 -3.24
C ILE A 138 -7.07 13.70 -3.98
N GLY A 139 -6.15 14.60 -4.34
CA GLY A 139 -6.46 15.84 -5.07
C GLY A 139 -6.69 15.64 -6.56
#